data_AF-A0A8J9ZDK2-F1
#
_entry.id   AF-A0A8J9ZDK2-F1
#
_cell.length_a   1.000
_cell.length_b   1.000
_cell.length_c   1.000
_cell.angle_alpha   90.00
_cell.angle_beta   90.00
_cell.angle_gamma   90.00
#
_symmetry.space_group_name_H-M   'P 1'
#
loop_
_entity.id
_entity.type
_entity.pdbx_description
1 polymer ?
#
loop_
_entity_poly.entity_id
_entity_poly.type
_entity_poly.pdbx_seq_one_letter_code
_entity_poly.pdbx_strand_id
1 'polypeptide(L)'
;MPVSYLKAIFSSHNIDDFPSHRFDADKLYAVDWSYLSTFLYGIQMDVPTVLLYGVPPDETVNDTLTGVKVEDMVLQKGFNVSWSRMPYCMWRGTTCTQLNFTHSFGHYGNCYTFNADANNPLKQTMQGSGNGLMVIIDVEENYYTESFAVGGNSEVGLKLLVHDQNEPPMMDTQGIALAPGNHAFISVKQILYENHVPPWGVCQDLQLEYYDTYTLNGCYLECRSKHVVRNCSCRSYDLPDQVTRGELKCNCPVPCSMTSYTTSVSYAGWPNKHTREYVGPSLGMETSYMGDNAVVFSVYYEKLNYQKIRQLKAMDGGQLSSNLGGMMGLFLGASVLSLLEVCEYLLRRLLGFLGRNRRPKKINVKPKEPPKSDTDIYK
;
A
#
# COMPACT_ATOMS: atom_id res chain seq x y z
N MET A 1 2.60 -11.79 21.68
CA MET A 1 3.83 -11.52 20.89
C MET A 1 3.43 -10.76 19.66
N PRO A 2 4.13 -9.69 19.24
CA PRO A 2 3.81 -9.01 17.99
C PRO A 2 4.00 -10.02 16.86
N VAL A 3 2.95 -10.17 16.08
CA VAL A 3 2.88 -11.10 14.97
C VAL A 3 3.12 -10.26 13.73
N SER A 4 4.25 -10.50 13.07
CA SER A 4 4.64 -9.72 11.89
C SER A 4 4.40 -10.55 10.63
N TYR A 5 3.70 -9.92 9.69
CA TYR A 5 3.24 -10.54 8.45
C TYR A 5 4.25 -10.25 7.35
N LEU A 6 4.81 -11.28 6.72
CA LEU A 6 5.78 -11.09 5.65
C LEU A 6 5.12 -11.39 4.32
N LYS A 7 4.88 -10.36 3.52
CA LYS A 7 4.40 -10.44 2.14
C LYS A 7 5.49 -9.87 1.25
N ALA A 8 5.85 -10.61 0.22
CA ALA A 8 6.83 -10.19 -0.76
C ALA A 8 6.29 -10.51 -2.15
N ILE A 9 6.32 -9.52 -3.03
CA ILE A 9 6.02 -9.71 -4.44
C ILE A 9 7.32 -9.60 -5.21
N PHE A 10 7.53 -10.51 -6.15
CA PHE A 10 8.63 -10.40 -7.10
C PHE A 10 8.13 -10.58 -8.53
N SER A 11 8.86 -9.98 -9.45
CA SER A 11 8.75 -10.23 -10.88
C SER A 11 10.17 -10.31 -11.40
N SER A 12 10.39 -11.14 -12.43
CA SER A 12 11.58 -10.96 -13.25
C SER A 12 11.49 -9.58 -13.87
N HIS A 13 12.62 -8.87 -13.91
CA HIS A 13 12.82 -7.63 -14.65
C HIS A 13 12.81 -6.26 -13.89
N ASN A 14 13.33 -5.21 -14.57
CA ASN A 14 14.40 -4.28 -14.11
C ASN A 14 14.07 -2.79 -13.76
N ILE A 15 15.11 -2.00 -13.44
CA ILE A 15 15.17 -0.81 -12.57
C ILE A 15 14.74 0.51 -13.24
N ASP A 16 14.62 0.58 -14.57
CA ASP A 16 14.21 1.80 -15.29
C ASP A 16 12.71 1.84 -15.66
N ASP A 17 12.17 3.06 -15.79
CA ASP A 17 10.75 3.44 -16.03
C ASP A 17 10.15 3.01 -17.39
N PHE A 18 10.85 2.16 -18.15
CA PHE A 18 10.37 1.61 -19.42
C PHE A 18 9.88 0.16 -19.26
N PRO A 19 8.83 -0.27 -20.00
CA PRO A 19 8.17 -1.57 -19.85
C PRO A 19 9.00 -2.75 -20.40
N SER A 20 10.09 -3.02 -19.69
CA SER A 20 11.11 -4.07 -19.75
C SER A 20 10.76 -5.56 -19.77
N HIS A 21 10.97 -6.30 -20.87
CA HIS A 21 11.10 -7.78 -20.94
C HIS A 21 9.97 -8.55 -20.24
N ARG A 22 8.74 -8.19 -20.60
CA ARG A 22 7.50 -8.80 -20.09
C ARG A 22 7.27 -10.21 -20.62
N PHE A 23 8.01 -10.63 -21.64
CA PHE A 23 7.81 -11.85 -22.41
C PHE A 23 9.07 -12.68 -22.45
N ASP A 24 8.87 -13.98 -22.64
CA ASP A 24 9.87 -15.02 -22.75
C ASP A 24 10.03 -15.36 -24.24
N ALA A 25 11.22 -15.12 -24.79
CA ALA A 25 11.50 -15.19 -26.23
C ALA A 25 11.15 -16.56 -26.83
N ASP A 26 11.40 -17.64 -26.09
CA ASP A 26 11.13 -19.02 -26.52
C ASP A 26 9.65 -19.33 -26.66
N LYS A 27 8.80 -18.53 -26.03
CA LYS A 27 7.35 -18.68 -26.14
C LYS A 27 6.79 -17.84 -27.28
N LEU A 28 7.52 -16.88 -27.84
CA LEU A 28 6.98 -15.95 -28.85
C LEU A 28 7.13 -16.50 -30.26
N TYR A 29 6.04 -16.45 -31.03
CA TYR A 29 6.04 -16.74 -32.46
C TYR A 29 6.33 -15.51 -33.31
N ALA A 30 6.69 -15.69 -34.59
CA ALA A 30 7.04 -14.58 -35.50
C ALA A 30 5.93 -13.51 -35.60
N VAL A 31 4.66 -13.92 -35.61
CA VAL A 31 3.52 -13.00 -35.61
C VAL A 31 3.35 -12.24 -34.28
N ASP A 32 3.68 -12.89 -33.16
CA ASP A 32 3.63 -12.27 -31.82
C ASP A 32 4.67 -11.15 -31.72
N TRP A 33 5.88 -11.38 -32.22
CA TRP A 33 6.94 -10.35 -32.29
C TRP A 33 6.54 -9.13 -33.13
N SER A 34 5.88 -9.34 -34.27
CA SER A 34 5.37 -8.23 -35.08
C SER A 34 4.30 -7.42 -34.31
N TYR A 35 3.37 -8.09 -33.64
CA TYR A 35 2.33 -7.43 -32.84
C TYR A 35 2.90 -6.68 -31.62
N LEU A 36 3.87 -7.29 -30.93
CA LEU A 36 4.50 -6.73 -29.73
C LEU A 36 5.61 -5.72 -30.03
N SER A 37 6.04 -5.57 -31.29
CA SER A 37 7.14 -4.69 -31.69
C SER A 37 7.01 -3.25 -31.18
N THR A 38 5.80 -2.69 -31.21
CA THR A 38 5.55 -1.34 -30.67
C THR A 38 5.75 -1.28 -29.16
N PHE A 39 5.45 -2.36 -28.43
CA PHE A 39 5.64 -2.44 -26.99
C PHE A 39 7.10 -2.69 -26.61
N LEU A 40 7.80 -3.54 -27.38
CA LEU A 40 9.18 -3.97 -27.11
C LEU A 40 10.24 -2.99 -27.61
N TYR A 41 9.99 -2.35 -28.75
CA TYR A 41 10.98 -1.54 -29.48
C TYR A 41 10.51 -0.10 -29.74
N GLY A 42 9.30 0.26 -29.33
CA GLY A 42 8.73 1.60 -29.55
C GLY A 42 8.40 1.91 -31.02
N ILE A 43 8.55 0.94 -31.93
CA ILE A 43 8.26 1.07 -33.36
C ILE A 43 7.47 -0.14 -33.86
N GLN A 44 6.52 0.10 -34.76
CA GLN A 44 5.72 -0.96 -35.36
C GLN A 44 6.51 -1.64 -36.49
N MET A 45 6.78 -2.93 -36.33
CA MET A 45 7.44 -3.78 -37.32
C MET A 45 6.46 -4.80 -37.88
N ASP A 46 6.48 -5.01 -39.20
CA ASP A 46 5.77 -6.11 -39.84
C ASP A 46 6.56 -7.42 -39.75
N VAL A 47 5.90 -8.56 -40.00
CA VAL A 47 6.54 -9.88 -39.92
C VAL A 47 7.81 -9.97 -40.79
N PRO A 48 7.83 -9.50 -42.07
CA PRO A 48 9.06 -9.48 -42.86
C PRO A 48 10.21 -8.71 -42.21
N THR A 49 9.94 -7.55 -41.59
CA THR A 49 10.96 -6.77 -40.87
C THR A 49 11.49 -7.53 -39.66
N VAL A 50 10.62 -8.14 -38.86
CA VAL A 50 11.01 -8.91 -37.67
C VAL A 50 11.91 -10.10 -38.04
N LEU A 51 11.65 -10.79 -39.16
CA LEU A 51 12.51 -11.87 -39.66
C LEU A 51 13.91 -11.36 -40.06
N LEU A 52 14.02 -10.15 -40.61
CA LEU A 52 15.32 -9.53 -40.92
C LEU A 52 16.14 -9.20 -39.67
N TYR A 53 15.48 -8.97 -38.53
CA TYR A 53 16.12 -8.75 -37.24
C TYR A 53 16.50 -10.06 -36.52
N GLY A 54 16.35 -11.22 -37.16
CA GLY A 54 16.89 -12.50 -36.69
C GLY A 54 15.90 -13.39 -35.95
N VAL A 55 14.61 -13.07 -35.95
CA VAL A 55 13.58 -14.00 -35.46
C VAL A 55 13.41 -15.15 -36.46
N PRO A 56 13.46 -16.43 -36.02
CA PRO A 56 13.32 -17.56 -36.92
C PRO A 56 11.91 -17.61 -37.55
N PRO A 57 11.79 -17.95 -38.85
CA PRO A 57 10.48 -18.13 -39.47
C PRO A 57 9.77 -19.35 -38.87
N ASP A 58 8.49 -19.20 -38.56
CA ASP A 58 7.64 -20.27 -38.03
C ASP A 58 6.32 -20.36 -38.82
N GLU A 59 5.45 -21.33 -38.51
CA GLU A 59 4.19 -21.59 -39.21
C GLU A 59 3.23 -20.38 -39.22
N THR A 60 3.38 -19.48 -38.24
CA THR A 60 2.53 -18.29 -38.06
C THR A 60 2.93 -17.08 -38.90
N VAL A 61 3.95 -17.17 -39.75
CA VAL A 61 4.46 -16.02 -40.55
C VAL A 61 3.39 -15.39 -41.47
N ASN A 62 2.40 -16.18 -41.88
CA ASN A 62 1.29 -15.71 -42.73
C ASN A 62 0.00 -15.44 -41.94
N ASP A 63 0.01 -15.64 -40.63
CA ASP A 63 -1.18 -15.47 -39.79
C ASP A 63 -1.41 -13.99 -39.43
N THR A 64 -2.67 -13.66 -39.15
CA THR A 64 -3.06 -12.34 -38.63
C THR A 64 -3.68 -12.51 -37.26
N LEU A 65 -3.03 -11.97 -36.24
CA LEU A 65 -3.57 -11.94 -34.88
C LEU A 65 -4.83 -11.07 -34.85
N THR A 66 -5.99 -11.68 -34.61
CA THR A 66 -7.27 -10.98 -34.48
C THR A 66 -7.94 -11.35 -33.16
N GLY A 67 -8.47 -10.36 -32.46
CA GLY A 67 -9.18 -10.57 -31.18
C GLY A 67 -8.30 -10.96 -29.99
N VAL A 68 -6.97 -10.86 -30.11
CA VAL A 68 -6.04 -11.17 -29.01
C VAL A 68 -5.92 -9.97 -28.07
N LYS A 69 -5.97 -10.25 -26.78
CA LYS A 69 -5.72 -9.25 -25.75
C LYS A 69 -4.30 -9.37 -25.23
N VAL A 70 -3.68 -8.22 -24.97
CA VAL A 70 -2.33 -8.16 -24.40
C VAL A 70 -2.25 -8.84 -23.03
N GLU A 71 -3.32 -8.81 -22.23
CA GLU A 71 -3.39 -9.50 -20.93
C GLU A 71 -3.13 -11.00 -21.04
N ASP A 72 -3.75 -11.65 -22.02
CA ASP A 72 -3.63 -13.10 -22.23
C ASP A 72 -2.23 -13.46 -22.75
N MET A 73 -1.66 -12.61 -23.60
CA MET A 73 -0.28 -12.77 -24.07
C MET A 73 0.72 -12.65 -22.90
N VAL A 74 0.59 -11.63 -22.05
CA VAL A 74 1.48 -11.45 -20.88
C VAL A 74 1.36 -12.65 -19.94
N LEU A 75 0.14 -13.11 -19.68
CA LEU A 75 -0.08 -14.26 -18.80
C LEU A 75 0.57 -15.55 -19.34
N GLN A 76 0.42 -15.84 -20.63
CA GLN A 76 0.89 -17.10 -21.23
C GLN A 76 2.37 -17.05 -21.60
N LYS A 77 2.80 -15.94 -22.20
CA LYS A 77 4.12 -15.75 -22.81
C LYS A 77 5.09 -15.03 -21.88
N GLY A 78 4.65 -14.50 -20.75
CA GLY A 78 5.51 -13.87 -19.76
C GLY A 78 6.22 -14.85 -18.83
N PHE A 79 7.05 -14.29 -17.95
CA PHE A 79 7.70 -15.04 -16.88
C PHE A 79 6.68 -15.78 -16.02
N ASN A 80 7.00 -17.01 -15.63
CA ASN A 80 6.16 -17.78 -14.74
C ASN A 80 6.95 -18.47 -13.63
N VAL A 81 6.31 -18.63 -12.47
CA VAL A 81 6.90 -19.39 -11.35
C VAL A 81 6.52 -20.86 -11.52
N SER A 82 7.35 -21.58 -12.27
CA SER A 82 7.29 -23.04 -12.41
C SER A 82 8.29 -23.71 -11.45
N TRP A 83 8.21 -25.04 -11.31
CA TRP A 83 9.20 -25.82 -10.56
C TRP A 83 10.62 -25.70 -11.13
N SER A 84 10.78 -25.48 -12.44
CA SER A 84 12.09 -25.27 -13.07
C SER A 84 12.66 -23.90 -12.72
N ARG A 85 11.83 -22.85 -12.76
CA ARG A 85 12.24 -21.46 -12.49
C ARG A 85 12.36 -21.13 -11.02
N MET A 86 11.65 -21.83 -10.15
CA MET A 86 11.80 -21.69 -8.70
C MET A 86 12.13 -23.06 -8.09
N PRO A 87 13.38 -23.54 -8.25
CA PRO A 87 13.78 -24.87 -7.81
C PRO A 87 13.83 -24.99 -6.28
N TYR A 88 13.85 -23.87 -5.54
CA TYR A 88 13.96 -23.88 -4.09
C TYR A 88 13.14 -22.77 -3.43
N CYS A 89 12.33 -23.15 -2.44
CA CYS A 89 11.56 -22.24 -1.61
C CYS A 89 11.45 -22.80 -0.19
N MET A 90 11.76 -21.97 0.80
CA MET A 90 11.53 -22.26 2.22
C MET A 90 10.85 -21.11 2.95
N TRP A 91 9.90 -21.46 3.80
CA TRP A 91 9.27 -20.56 4.77
C TRP A 91 9.38 -21.17 6.16
N ARG A 92 10.05 -20.48 7.10
CA ARG A 92 10.23 -20.97 8.48
C ARG A 92 10.80 -22.40 8.58
N GLY A 93 11.72 -22.76 7.69
CA GLY A 93 12.29 -24.10 7.63
C GLY A 93 11.37 -25.18 7.04
N THR A 94 10.16 -24.83 6.59
CA THR A 94 9.27 -25.72 5.83
C THR A 94 9.36 -25.42 4.34
N THR A 95 9.32 -26.45 3.50
CA THR A 95 9.34 -26.29 2.05
C THR A 95 8.07 -25.60 1.57
N CYS A 96 8.22 -24.54 0.77
CA CYS A 96 7.10 -23.91 0.05
C CYS A 96 7.16 -24.24 -1.44
N THR A 97 6.05 -23.99 -2.14
CA THR A 97 5.92 -24.30 -3.57
C THR A 97 5.34 -23.09 -4.30
N GLN A 98 5.30 -23.13 -5.64
CA GLN A 98 4.69 -22.08 -6.44
C GLN A 98 3.20 -21.84 -6.14
N LEU A 99 2.49 -22.81 -5.55
CA LEU A 99 1.10 -22.67 -5.13
C LEU A 99 0.91 -21.67 -3.97
N ASN A 100 1.99 -21.35 -3.25
CA ASN A 100 1.96 -20.33 -2.19
C ASN A 100 2.12 -18.90 -2.74
N PHE A 101 2.32 -18.76 -4.04
CA PHE A 101 2.45 -17.48 -4.72
C PHE A 101 1.20 -17.19 -5.54
N THR A 102 0.58 -16.05 -5.28
CA THR A 102 -0.57 -15.58 -6.04
C THR A 102 -0.08 -14.70 -7.19
N HIS A 103 -0.53 -15.02 -8.40
CA HIS A 103 -0.25 -14.20 -9.58
C HIS A 103 -1.03 -12.88 -9.52
N SER A 104 -0.39 -11.81 -9.96
CA SER A 104 -0.99 -10.50 -10.17
C SER A 104 -0.26 -9.81 -11.32
N PHE A 105 -0.98 -9.02 -12.12
CA PHE A 105 -0.33 -8.17 -13.11
C PHE A 105 0.31 -6.96 -12.42
N GLY A 106 1.51 -6.61 -12.87
CA GLY A 106 2.17 -5.36 -12.52
C GLY A 106 2.81 -4.74 -13.74
N HIS A 107 3.47 -3.60 -13.54
CA HIS A 107 4.12 -2.88 -14.64
C HIS A 107 5.17 -3.71 -15.39
N TYR A 108 5.77 -4.69 -14.73
CA TYR A 108 6.77 -5.60 -15.31
C TYR A 108 6.17 -6.86 -15.94
N GLY A 109 4.84 -6.96 -16.05
CA GLY A 109 4.17 -8.13 -16.58
C GLY A 109 3.63 -9.04 -15.47
N ASN A 110 4.03 -10.30 -15.48
CA ASN A 110 3.62 -11.27 -14.46
C ASN A 110 4.40 -11.09 -13.16
N CYS A 111 3.68 -10.76 -12.08
CA CYS A 111 4.24 -10.66 -10.74
C CYS A 111 3.65 -11.75 -9.85
N TYR A 112 4.44 -12.20 -8.87
CA TYR A 112 4.09 -13.29 -7.97
C TYR A 112 4.22 -12.87 -6.52
N THR A 113 3.12 -12.93 -5.78
CA THR A 113 3.02 -12.45 -4.40
C THR A 113 2.97 -13.62 -3.43
N PHE A 114 3.99 -13.74 -2.59
CA PHE A 114 3.96 -14.64 -1.44
C PHE A 114 3.08 -14.07 -0.33
N ASN A 115 2.27 -14.92 0.31
CA ASN A 115 1.43 -14.52 1.45
C ASN A 115 0.44 -13.38 1.11
N ALA A 116 -0.25 -13.53 -0.02
CA ALA A 116 -1.22 -12.54 -0.52
C ALA A 116 -2.55 -12.55 0.26
N ASP A 117 -2.96 -13.68 0.82
CA ASP A 117 -4.24 -13.83 1.51
C ASP A 117 -4.25 -13.09 2.86
N ALA A 118 -5.02 -12.00 2.92
CA ALA A 118 -5.22 -11.19 4.12
C ALA A 118 -6.03 -11.91 5.21
N ASN A 119 -6.84 -12.91 4.86
CA ASN A 119 -7.69 -13.63 5.81
C ASN A 119 -6.93 -14.71 6.58
N ASN A 120 -5.96 -15.37 5.94
CA ASN A 120 -5.09 -16.36 6.57
C ASN A 120 -3.60 -16.02 6.40
N PRO A 121 -3.13 -14.92 7.02
CA PRO A 121 -1.79 -14.42 6.78
C PRO A 121 -0.72 -15.25 7.51
N LEU A 122 0.37 -15.53 6.81
CA LEU A 122 1.55 -16.21 7.34
C LEU A 122 2.37 -15.29 8.24
N LYS A 123 2.81 -15.86 9.37
CA LYS A 123 3.37 -15.13 10.51
C LYS A 123 4.78 -15.62 10.82
N GLN A 124 5.73 -14.70 10.97
CA GLN A 124 7.07 -15.01 11.45
C GLN A 124 7.10 -14.90 12.99
N THR A 125 7.50 -15.97 13.67
CA THR A 125 7.51 -16.07 15.15
C THR A 125 8.89 -15.97 15.77
N MET A 126 9.95 -16.04 14.97
CA MET A 126 11.35 -15.97 15.38
C MET A 126 12.10 -15.04 14.42
N GLN A 127 13.05 -14.26 14.93
CA GLN A 127 13.87 -13.36 14.10
C GLN A 127 14.96 -14.12 13.30
N GLY A 128 15.51 -13.46 12.28
CA GLY A 128 16.62 -13.97 11.46
C GLY A 128 16.19 -14.66 10.15
N SER A 129 17.14 -14.78 9.22
CA SER A 129 16.91 -15.22 7.84
C SER A 129 16.35 -16.63 7.70
N GLY A 130 16.79 -17.58 8.53
CA GLY A 130 16.29 -18.95 8.52
C GLY A 130 14.81 -19.10 8.94
N ASN A 131 14.24 -18.07 9.58
CA ASN A 131 12.84 -18.04 9.99
C ASN A 131 11.94 -17.23 9.05
N GLY A 132 12.52 -16.65 8.00
CA GLY A 132 11.80 -15.89 6.98
C GLY A 132 11.47 -16.73 5.75
N LEU A 133 11.31 -16.02 4.62
CA LEU A 133 11.17 -16.59 3.28
C LEU A 133 12.55 -16.65 2.63
N MET A 134 12.94 -17.80 2.09
CA MET A 134 14.14 -17.97 1.28
C MET A 134 13.77 -18.61 -0.06
N VAL A 135 14.18 -17.99 -1.15
CA VAL A 135 13.84 -18.46 -2.50
C VAL A 135 15.09 -18.42 -3.38
N ILE A 136 15.25 -19.45 -4.23
CA ILE A 136 16.17 -19.45 -5.36
C ILE A 136 15.31 -19.40 -6.61
N ILE A 137 15.58 -18.42 -7.47
CA ILE A 137 14.86 -18.20 -8.71
C ILE A 137 15.85 -18.16 -9.86
N ASP A 138 15.50 -18.83 -10.94
CA ASP A 138 16.13 -18.71 -12.24
C ASP A 138 15.48 -17.57 -13.03
N VAL A 139 16.26 -16.55 -13.38
CA VAL A 139 15.75 -15.46 -14.22
C VAL A 139 15.77 -15.79 -15.70
N GLU A 140 16.53 -16.81 -16.11
CA GLU A 140 16.72 -17.23 -17.50
C GLU A 140 16.98 -16.07 -18.47
N GLU A 141 18.08 -15.34 -18.27
CA GLU A 141 18.53 -14.19 -19.08
C GLU A 141 18.54 -14.50 -20.58
N ASN A 142 18.88 -15.73 -20.97
CA ASN A 142 18.92 -16.13 -22.38
C ASN A 142 17.58 -15.96 -23.13
N TYR A 143 16.45 -15.92 -22.42
CA TYR A 143 15.13 -15.78 -23.02
C TYR A 143 14.58 -14.34 -22.94
N TYR A 144 15.42 -13.39 -22.60
CA TYR A 144 15.05 -11.99 -22.55
C TYR A 144 14.83 -11.44 -23.96
N THR A 145 13.71 -10.75 -24.14
CA THR A 145 13.23 -10.37 -25.48
C THR A 145 13.78 -9.03 -25.99
N GLU A 146 14.28 -8.16 -25.13
CA GLU A 146 14.70 -6.81 -25.54
C GLU A 146 16.21 -6.66 -25.65
N SER A 147 16.63 -5.73 -26.50
CA SER A 147 18.03 -5.36 -26.69
C SER A 147 18.23 -3.87 -26.43
N PHE A 148 19.32 -3.54 -25.74
CA PHE A 148 19.72 -2.15 -25.48
C PHE A 148 19.81 -1.32 -26.78
N ALA A 149 20.18 -1.94 -27.90
CA ALA A 149 20.36 -1.25 -29.18
C ALA A 149 19.07 -0.63 -29.76
N VAL A 150 17.90 -1.10 -29.32
CA VAL A 150 16.57 -0.66 -29.77
C VAL A 150 15.77 0.02 -28.66
N GLY A 151 16.47 0.49 -27.61
CA GLY A 151 15.86 1.19 -26.48
C GLY A 151 15.31 0.29 -25.39
N GLY A 152 15.65 -1.00 -25.40
CA GLY A 152 15.32 -1.94 -24.33
C GLY A 152 16.25 -1.84 -23.12
N ASN A 153 15.86 -2.48 -22.01
CA ASN A 153 16.66 -2.48 -20.78
C ASN A 153 17.93 -3.33 -20.91
N SER A 154 19.00 -2.89 -20.26
CA SER A 154 20.33 -3.54 -20.26
C SER A 154 20.66 -4.34 -19.00
N GLU A 155 19.72 -4.38 -18.06
CA GLU A 155 19.92 -4.94 -16.75
C GLU A 155 19.38 -6.38 -16.69
N VAL A 156 19.83 -7.17 -15.71
CA VAL A 156 19.38 -8.56 -15.48
C VAL A 156 19.10 -8.79 -14.00
N GLY A 157 17.96 -9.39 -13.68
CA GLY A 157 17.60 -9.69 -12.28
C GLY A 157 16.11 -9.71 -11.97
N LEU A 158 15.79 -9.56 -10.69
CA LEU A 158 14.42 -9.51 -10.17
C LEU A 158 14.17 -8.18 -9.45
N LYS A 159 12.93 -7.70 -9.47
CA LYS A 159 12.48 -6.62 -8.58
C LYS A 159 11.58 -7.19 -7.50
N LEU A 160 11.84 -6.86 -6.24
CA LEU A 160 11.12 -7.35 -5.06
C LEU A 160 10.58 -6.19 -4.22
N LEU A 161 9.32 -6.29 -3.80
CA LEU A 161 8.70 -5.33 -2.88
C LEU A 161 8.09 -6.06 -1.69
N VAL A 162 8.34 -5.52 -0.49
CA VAL A 162 7.66 -5.92 0.74
C VAL A 162 6.60 -4.89 1.05
N HIS A 163 5.33 -5.29 1.13
CA HIS A 163 4.21 -4.38 1.34
C HIS A 163 3.09 -5.04 2.16
N ASP A 164 2.11 -4.24 2.60
CA ASP A 164 0.97 -4.75 3.37
C ASP A 164 0.05 -5.63 2.51
N GLN A 165 -0.65 -6.59 3.14
CA GLN A 165 -1.62 -7.44 2.46
C GLN A 165 -2.71 -6.63 1.74
N ASN A 166 -3.16 -5.54 2.36
CA ASN A 166 -4.29 -4.74 1.87
C ASN A 166 -3.86 -3.64 0.89
N GLU A 167 -2.56 -3.38 0.77
CA GLU A 167 -2.02 -2.37 -0.14
C GLU A 167 -1.65 -2.99 -1.48
N PRO A 168 -2.07 -2.40 -2.62
CA PRO A 168 -1.62 -2.85 -3.93
C PRO A 168 -0.14 -2.54 -4.14
N PRO A 169 0.61 -3.43 -4.82
CA PRO A 169 2.04 -3.27 -5.01
C PRO A 169 2.38 -2.17 -6.02
N MET A 170 3.34 -1.31 -5.67
CA MET A 170 3.85 -0.25 -6.54
C MET A 170 5.31 -0.53 -6.90
N MET A 171 5.50 -1.56 -7.75
CA MET A 171 6.82 -2.13 -8.05
C MET A 171 7.77 -1.16 -8.74
N ASP A 172 7.25 -0.28 -9.60
CA ASP A 172 7.99 0.76 -10.32
C ASP A 172 8.76 1.68 -9.36
N THR A 173 8.06 2.22 -8.35
CA THR A 173 8.60 3.25 -7.44
C THR A 173 9.19 2.71 -6.14
N GLN A 174 8.71 1.57 -5.63
CA GLN A 174 9.08 1.06 -4.30
C GLN A 174 9.88 -0.25 -4.34
N GLY A 175 10.02 -0.87 -5.52
CA GLY A 175 10.68 -2.17 -5.65
C GLY A 175 12.21 -2.09 -5.50
N ILE A 176 12.78 -3.12 -4.88
CA ILE A 176 14.21 -3.34 -4.69
C ILE A 176 14.72 -4.26 -5.80
N ALA A 177 15.80 -3.87 -6.46
CA ALA A 177 16.43 -4.72 -7.47
C ALA A 177 17.38 -5.75 -6.86
N LEU A 178 17.34 -6.97 -7.40
CA LEU A 178 18.14 -8.12 -6.98
C LEU A 178 18.90 -8.65 -8.18
N ALA A 179 20.23 -8.61 -8.09
CA ALA A 179 21.11 -9.10 -9.15
C ALA A 179 21.33 -10.63 -9.05
N PRO A 180 21.53 -11.32 -10.18
CA PRO A 180 21.96 -12.72 -10.20
C PRO A 180 23.37 -12.90 -9.62
N GLY A 181 23.74 -14.15 -9.34
CA GLY A 181 25.05 -14.51 -8.81
C GLY A 181 25.31 -14.07 -7.36
N ASN A 182 24.25 -13.65 -6.66
CA ASN A 182 24.32 -13.17 -5.29
C ASN A 182 23.14 -13.69 -4.45
N HIS A 183 23.40 -13.81 -3.15
CA HIS A 183 22.39 -14.04 -2.13
C HIS A 183 22.08 -12.71 -1.42
N ALA A 184 20.88 -12.18 -1.68
CA ALA A 184 20.35 -10.99 -1.04
C ALA A 184 19.67 -11.30 0.30
N PHE A 185 20.13 -10.68 1.37
CA PHE A 185 19.49 -10.71 2.69
C PHE A 185 18.71 -9.41 2.89
N ILE A 186 17.39 -9.53 2.93
CA ILE A 186 16.45 -8.41 3.02
C ILE A 186 15.85 -8.44 4.43
N SER A 187 16.40 -7.61 5.31
CA SER A 187 15.86 -7.44 6.65
C SER A 187 14.71 -6.43 6.63
N VAL A 188 13.63 -6.76 7.34
CA VAL A 188 12.39 -6.00 7.36
C VAL A 188 12.13 -5.44 8.76
N LYS A 189 11.71 -4.18 8.82
CA LYS A 189 11.20 -3.51 10.03
C LYS A 189 9.82 -2.92 9.74
N GLN A 190 8.85 -3.28 10.58
CA GLN A 190 7.48 -2.78 10.46
C GLN A 190 7.31 -1.45 11.20
N ILE A 191 6.66 -0.49 10.54
CA ILE A 191 6.30 0.82 11.08
C ILE A 191 4.81 1.06 10.88
N LEU A 192 4.08 1.32 11.96
CA LEU A 192 2.66 1.68 11.94
C LEU A 192 2.52 3.19 12.16
N TYR A 193 1.87 3.86 11.22
CA TYR A 193 1.54 5.28 11.29
C TYR A 193 0.06 5.45 11.64
N GLU A 194 -0.22 6.24 12.67
CA GLU A 194 -1.57 6.69 13.04
C GLU A 194 -1.61 8.22 12.96
N ASN A 195 -2.22 8.72 11.88
CA ASN A 195 -2.38 10.14 11.60
C ASN A 195 -3.69 10.67 12.20
N HIS A 196 -3.76 11.97 12.46
CA HIS A 196 -4.97 12.61 12.96
C HIS A 196 -5.82 13.23 11.83
N VAL A 197 -7.13 13.18 12.03
CA VAL A 197 -8.13 13.81 11.14
C VAL A 197 -8.15 15.34 11.33
N PRO A 198 -8.57 16.10 10.30
CA PRO A 198 -8.86 17.53 10.42
C PRO A 198 -9.81 17.85 11.59
N PRO A 199 -9.62 18.97 12.33
CA PRO A 199 -8.66 20.07 12.11
C PRO A 199 -7.24 19.83 12.68
N TRP A 200 -6.97 18.73 13.40
CA TRP A 200 -5.69 18.51 14.07
C TRP A 200 -4.63 17.82 13.20
N GLY A 201 -5.05 17.23 12.09
CA GLY A 201 -4.17 16.71 11.05
C GLY A 201 -4.81 16.80 9.68
N VAL A 202 -4.28 16.05 8.73
CA VAL A 202 -4.66 16.12 7.31
C VAL A 202 -5.14 14.78 6.75
N CYS A 203 -5.30 13.76 7.61
CA CYS A 203 -5.66 12.43 7.13
C CYS A 203 -7.14 12.35 6.77
N GLN A 204 -7.42 11.57 5.73
CA GLN A 204 -8.78 11.25 5.31
C GLN A 204 -8.77 9.90 4.59
N ASP A 205 -9.63 8.99 5.02
CA ASP A 205 -9.84 7.72 4.34
C ASP A 205 -11.01 7.87 3.37
N LEU A 206 -10.75 7.72 2.07
CA LEU A 206 -11.77 7.80 1.02
C LEU A 206 -12.30 6.41 0.70
N GLN A 207 -13.55 6.33 0.26
CA GLN A 207 -14.10 5.08 -0.26
C GLN A 207 -13.63 4.89 -1.72
N LEU A 208 -12.89 3.81 -1.96
CA LEU A 208 -12.41 3.41 -3.28
C LEU A 208 -13.43 2.50 -3.98
N GLU A 209 -13.39 2.45 -5.31
CA GLU A 209 -14.28 1.62 -6.13
C GLU A 209 -13.68 0.24 -6.41
N TYR A 210 -12.35 0.17 -6.55
CA TYR A 210 -11.64 -1.08 -6.91
C TYR A 210 -10.98 -1.79 -5.72
N TYR A 211 -10.91 -1.14 -4.56
CA TYR A 211 -10.23 -1.66 -3.37
C TYR A 211 -11.12 -1.50 -2.14
N ASP A 212 -11.16 -2.54 -1.29
CA ASP A 212 -11.99 -2.52 -0.07
C ASP A 212 -11.44 -1.59 1.02
N THR A 213 -10.13 -1.34 1.02
CA THR A 213 -9.45 -0.51 2.01
C THR A 213 -8.76 0.68 1.35
N TYR A 214 -8.89 1.84 1.98
CA TYR A 214 -8.20 3.03 1.51
C TYR A 214 -6.70 2.90 1.75
N THR A 215 -5.94 2.88 0.66
CA THR A 215 -4.48 3.01 0.67
C THR A 215 -4.09 4.14 -0.27
N LEU A 216 -2.96 4.78 0.02
CA LEU A 216 -2.46 5.84 -0.82
C LEU A 216 -2.17 5.31 -2.24
N ASN A 217 -1.52 4.14 -2.34
CA ASN A 217 -1.26 3.46 -3.61
C ASN A 217 -2.56 3.10 -4.34
N GLY A 218 -3.56 2.55 -3.65
CA GLY A 218 -4.86 2.22 -4.26
C GLY A 218 -5.58 3.44 -4.85
N CYS A 219 -5.54 4.58 -4.15
CA CYS A 219 -6.08 5.84 -4.64
C CYS A 219 -5.38 6.32 -5.91
N TYR A 220 -4.04 6.27 -5.95
CA TYR A 220 -3.28 6.66 -7.13
C TYR A 220 -3.57 5.75 -8.33
N LEU A 221 -3.64 4.43 -8.11
CA LEU A 221 -3.96 3.46 -9.16
C LEU A 221 -5.37 3.70 -9.72
N GLU A 222 -6.37 3.90 -8.86
CA GLU A 222 -7.74 4.19 -9.30
C GLU A 222 -7.87 5.54 -10.01
N CYS A 223 -7.15 6.57 -9.56
CA CYS A 223 -7.12 7.86 -10.22
C CYS A 223 -6.52 7.78 -11.63
N ARG A 224 -5.36 7.11 -11.75
CA ARG A 224 -4.71 6.84 -13.04
C ARG A 224 -5.64 6.07 -13.97
N SER A 225 -6.31 5.06 -13.42
CA SER A 225 -7.27 4.25 -14.16
C SER A 225 -8.37 5.06 -14.81
N LYS A 226 -9.07 5.82 -13.97
CA LYS A 226 -10.21 6.64 -14.39
C LYS A 226 -9.80 7.70 -15.42
N HIS A 227 -8.56 8.19 -15.38
CA HIS A 227 -8.06 9.16 -16.35
C HIS A 227 -7.96 8.57 -17.76
N VAL A 228 -7.47 7.36 -17.87
CA VAL A 228 -7.15 6.70 -19.15
C VAL A 228 -8.39 6.17 -19.82
N VAL A 229 -9.27 5.53 -19.05
CA VAL A 229 -10.57 5.09 -19.58
C VAL A 229 -11.35 6.28 -20.15
N ARG A 230 -11.25 7.46 -19.52
CA ARG A 230 -11.89 8.69 -20.03
C ARG A 230 -11.23 9.26 -21.28
N ASN A 231 -9.91 9.20 -21.39
CA ASN A 231 -9.17 9.85 -22.49
C ASN A 231 -8.94 8.93 -23.70
N CYS A 232 -8.72 7.65 -23.46
CA CYS A 232 -8.29 6.66 -24.46
C CYS A 232 -9.35 5.58 -24.72
N SER A 233 -10.40 5.47 -23.90
CA SER A 233 -11.46 4.45 -24.00
C SER A 233 -10.97 3.00 -23.99
N CYS A 234 -9.75 2.75 -23.51
CA CYS A 234 -9.14 1.43 -23.43
C CYS A 234 -8.48 1.22 -22.06
N ARG A 235 -8.16 -0.04 -21.75
CA ARG A 235 -7.47 -0.43 -20.52
C ARG A 235 -6.24 -1.32 -20.69
N SER A 236 -5.11 -0.88 -20.13
CA SER A 236 -3.87 -1.59 -19.90
C SER A 236 -4.06 -2.66 -18.84
N TYR A 237 -3.31 -3.75 -18.98
CA TYR A 237 -3.42 -4.93 -18.14
C TYR A 237 -2.72 -4.77 -16.77
N ASP A 238 -1.68 -3.93 -16.69
CA ASP A 238 -0.82 -3.71 -15.51
C ASP A 238 -1.42 -2.75 -14.49
N LEU A 239 -2.48 -2.05 -14.88
CA LEU A 239 -3.12 -1.04 -14.08
C LEU A 239 -4.61 -1.25 -14.09
N PRO A 240 -5.33 -0.64 -13.15
CA PRO A 240 -6.66 -0.25 -13.49
C PRO A 240 -6.68 0.78 -14.63
N ASP A 241 -5.60 1.55 -14.89
CA ASP A 241 -5.07 1.96 -16.22
C ASP A 241 -3.91 3.02 -16.22
N GLN A 242 -3.09 3.20 -17.29
CA GLN A 242 -2.04 4.28 -17.46
C GLN A 242 -2.17 5.22 -18.68
N VAL A 243 -1.85 6.50 -18.47
CA VAL A 243 -1.31 7.43 -19.48
C VAL A 243 0.09 7.84 -19.01
N THR A 244 1.08 7.70 -19.87
CA THR A 244 2.43 8.22 -19.65
C THR A 244 2.53 9.64 -20.22
N ARG A 245 3.14 10.53 -19.41
CA ARG A 245 3.43 11.96 -19.65
C ARG A 245 2.26 12.95 -19.54
N GLY A 246 2.12 13.43 -18.30
CA GLY A 246 1.39 14.64 -17.90
C GLY A 246 1.38 14.72 -16.37
N GLU A 247 1.39 15.91 -15.78
CA GLU A 247 1.16 16.07 -14.34
C GLU A 247 -0.31 15.73 -14.02
N LEU A 248 -0.62 14.44 -13.88
CA LEU A 248 -1.95 14.01 -13.45
C LEU A 248 -2.13 14.37 -11.97
N LYS A 249 -2.89 15.43 -11.70
CA LYS A 249 -3.24 15.85 -10.34
C LYS A 249 -4.31 14.92 -9.76
N CYS A 250 -3.86 13.89 -9.03
CA CYS A 250 -4.73 13.04 -8.21
C CYS A 250 -4.89 13.61 -6.81
N ASN A 251 -6.13 13.82 -6.36
CA ASN A 251 -6.41 14.25 -5.00
C ASN A 251 -6.50 13.04 -4.05
N CYS A 252 -5.34 12.54 -3.62
CA CYS A 252 -5.24 11.42 -2.69
C CYS A 252 -4.70 11.92 -1.34
N PRO A 253 -5.57 12.13 -0.33
CA PRO A 253 -5.12 12.50 1.02
C PRO A 253 -4.30 11.38 1.66
N VAL A 254 -3.56 11.72 2.72
CA VAL A 254 -2.83 10.69 3.48
C VAL A 254 -3.83 9.84 4.28
N PRO A 255 -3.65 8.51 4.35
CA PRO A 255 -4.53 7.64 5.13
C PRO A 255 -4.35 7.90 6.64
N CYS A 256 -5.41 7.65 7.40
CA CYS A 256 -5.40 7.82 8.85
C CYS A 256 -4.66 6.71 9.58
N SER A 257 -4.63 5.50 9.02
CA SER A 257 -3.82 4.39 9.49
C SER A 257 -3.08 3.77 8.31
N MET A 258 -1.76 3.66 8.38
CA MET A 258 -0.99 2.91 7.39
C MET A 258 0.15 2.11 8.02
N THR A 259 0.41 0.95 7.44
CA THR A 259 1.56 0.12 7.79
C THR A 259 2.60 0.23 6.68
N SER A 260 3.82 0.60 7.03
CA SER A 260 4.96 0.66 6.11
C SER A 260 6.03 -0.33 6.56
N TYR A 261 6.71 -0.93 5.59
CA TYR A 261 7.83 -1.84 5.82
C TYR A 261 9.11 -1.20 5.31
N THR A 262 10.02 -0.89 6.22
CA THR A 262 11.37 -0.45 5.85
C THR A 262 12.24 -1.68 5.66
N THR A 263 12.88 -1.77 4.50
CA THR A 263 13.78 -2.86 4.14
C THR A 263 15.24 -2.41 4.20
N SER A 264 16.14 -3.32 4.53
CA SER A 264 17.58 -3.11 4.41
C SER A 264 18.19 -4.33 3.74
N VAL A 265 18.97 -4.09 2.70
CA VAL A 265 19.49 -5.14 1.81
C VAL A 265 20.99 -5.28 2.01
N SER A 266 21.45 -6.52 2.11
CA SER A 266 22.86 -6.87 2.11
C SER A 266 23.09 -8.07 1.19
N TYR A 267 24.29 -8.19 0.64
CA TYR A 267 24.61 -9.20 -0.37
C TYR A 267 25.78 -10.08 0.07
N ALA A 268 25.72 -11.35 -0.31
CA ALA A 268 26.85 -12.26 -0.29
C ALA A 268 26.97 -12.95 -1.65
N GLY A 269 28.20 -13.18 -2.12
CA GLY A 269 28.40 -13.90 -3.38
C GLY A 269 27.88 -15.33 -3.29
N TRP A 270 27.11 -15.77 -4.29
CA TRP A 270 26.56 -17.12 -4.36
C TRP A 270 26.43 -17.58 -5.82
N PRO A 271 26.81 -18.83 -6.17
CA PRO A 271 27.25 -19.90 -5.28
C PRO A 271 28.77 -19.89 -5.00
N ASN A 272 29.17 -20.42 -3.84
CA ASN A 272 30.56 -20.78 -3.58
C ASN A 272 30.97 -22.02 -4.42
N LYS A 273 32.27 -22.30 -4.53
CA LYS A 273 32.80 -23.39 -5.39
C LYS A 273 32.15 -24.76 -5.10
N HIS A 274 31.97 -25.09 -3.82
CA HIS A 274 31.39 -26.37 -3.42
C HIS A 274 29.88 -26.43 -3.72
N THR A 275 29.13 -25.38 -3.39
CA THR A 275 27.70 -25.27 -3.71
C THR A 275 27.48 -25.38 -5.22
N ARG A 276 28.33 -24.77 -6.03
CA ARG A 276 28.25 -24.82 -7.49
C ARG A 276 28.38 -26.26 -8.02
N GLU A 277 29.32 -27.04 -7.50
CA GLU A 277 29.58 -28.42 -7.95
C GLU A 277 28.55 -29.44 -7.44
N TYR A 278 28.09 -29.30 -6.19
CA TYR A 278 27.25 -30.31 -5.53
C TYR A 278 25.75 -29.97 -5.53
N VAL A 279 25.39 -28.69 -5.45
CA VAL A 279 23.98 -28.26 -5.36
C VAL A 279 23.43 -27.86 -6.74
N GLY A 280 24.28 -27.35 -7.63
CA GLY A 280 23.90 -27.01 -9.01
C GLY A 280 23.14 -28.13 -9.74
N PRO A 281 23.66 -29.37 -9.78
CA PRO A 281 22.96 -30.48 -10.43
C PRO A 281 21.60 -30.81 -9.81
N SER A 282 21.44 -30.65 -8.49
CA SER A 282 20.16 -30.87 -7.81
C SER A 282 19.14 -29.77 -8.09
N LEU A 283 19.59 -28.57 -8.45
CA LEU A 283 18.74 -27.45 -8.89
C LEU A 283 18.46 -27.48 -10.39
N GLY A 284 19.04 -28.42 -11.14
CA GLY A 284 18.91 -28.49 -12.60
C GLY A 284 19.68 -27.41 -13.36
N MET A 285 20.66 -26.76 -12.71
CA MET A 285 21.43 -25.66 -13.28
C MET A 285 22.89 -26.03 -13.51
N GLU A 286 23.46 -25.61 -14.64
CA GLU A 286 24.89 -25.78 -14.92
C GLU A 286 25.76 -24.82 -14.09
N THR A 287 26.98 -25.24 -13.76
CA THR A 287 27.91 -24.49 -12.90
C THR A 287 28.23 -23.06 -13.36
N SER A 288 28.40 -22.84 -14.67
CA SER A 288 28.63 -21.54 -15.29
C SER A 288 27.35 -20.70 -15.30
N TYR A 289 26.23 -21.33 -15.61
CA TYR A 289 24.91 -20.71 -15.74
C TYR A 289 24.39 -20.07 -14.45
N MET A 290 24.68 -20.69 -13.30
CA MET A 290 24.21 -20.21 -11.98
C MET A 290 24.66 -18.79 -11.66
N GLY A 291 25.83 -18.35 -12.13
CA GLY A 291 26.35 -17.01 -11.83
C GLY A 291 25.54 -15.90 -12.49
N ASP A 292 25.07 -16.15 -13.71
CA ASP A 292 24.44 -15.14 -14.55
C ASP A 292 22.90 -15.16 -14.41
N ASN A 293 22.32 -16.30 -14.01
CA ASN A 293 20.86 -16.49 -14.04
C ASN A 293 20.22 -16.72 -12.67
N ALA A 294 20.96 -17.23 -11.67
CA ALA A 294 20.33 -17.58 -10.40
C ALA A 294 20.34 -16.41 -9.41
N VAL A 295 19.16 -16.02 -8.94
CA VAL A 295 18.94 -15.01 -7.91
C VAL A 295 18.49 -15.69 -6.63
N VAL A 296 19.22 -15.48 -5.54
CA VAL A 296 18.85 -15.99 -4.22
C VAL A 296 18.47 -14.84 -3.32
N PHE A 297 17.31 -14.90 -2.68
CA PHE A 297 16.93 -13.89 -1.71
C PHE A 297 16.32 -14.48 -0.45
N SER A 298 16.53 -13.80 0.67
CA SER A 298 15.94 -14.12 1.96
C SER A 298 15.30 -12.89 2.58
N VAL A 299 13.98 -12.92 2.75
CA VAL A 299 13.22 -11.83 3.37
C VAL A 299 12.83 -12.25 4.79
N TYR A 300 13.20 -11.45 5.78
CA TYR A 300 12.97 -11.78 7.19
C TYR A 300 12.86 -10.55 8.07
N TYR A 301 12.19 -10.68 9.21
CA TYR A 301 12.20 -9.63 10.24
C TYR A 301 13.54 -9.57 10.97
N GLU A 302 14.14 -8.38 11.04
CA GLU A 302 15.37 -8.13 11.82
C GLU A 302 15.11 -8.36 13.31
N LYS A 303 13.99 -7.82 13.79
CA LYS A 303 13.52 -7.90 15.17
C LYS A 303 12.02 -8.10 15.15
N LEU A 304 11.50 -8.88 16.11
CA LEU A 304 10.06 -9.05 16.30
C LEU A 304 9.48 -7.89 17.12
N ASN A 305 9.71 -6.68 16.65
CA ASN A 305 9.06 -5.48 17.16
C ASN A 305 8.59 -4.61 16.00
N TYR A 306 7.64 -3.74 16.28
CA TYR A 306 7.18 -2.74 15.34
C TYR A 306 7.30 -1.37 15.98
N GLN A 307 7.54 -0.36 15.16
CA GLN A 307 7.57 1.02 15.58
C GLN A 307 6.19 1.64 15.34
N LYS A 308 5.60 2.25 16.37
CA LYS A 308 4.31 2.95 16.22
C LYS A 308 4.51 4.46 16.30
N ILE A 309 4.20 5.17 15.23
CA ILE A 309 4.28 6.63 15.12
C ILE A 309 2.85 7.15 15.12
N ARG A 310 2.46 7.82 16.21
CA ARG A 310 1.10 8.35 16.39
C ARG A 310 1.14 9.85 16.58
N GLN A 311 0.36 10.58 15.79
CA GLN A 311 0.10 11.98 16.03
C GLN A 311 -0.80 12.13 17.25
N LEU A 312 -0.53 13.12 18.10
CA LEU A 312 -1.32 13.41 19.30
C LEU A 312 -1.64 14.90 19.35
N LYS A 313 -2.79 15.25 19.92
CA LYS A 313 -3.13 16.64 20.19
C LYS A 313 -2.15 17.22 21.20
N ALA A 314 -1.46 18.31 20.84
CA ALA A 314 -0.52 18.98 21.73
C ALA A 314 -1.21 19.52 23.00
N MET A 315 -2.49 19.85 22.91
CA MET A 315 -3.28 20.38 24.02
C MET A 315 -4.71 19.86 23.93
N ASP A 316 -5.15 19.19 24.98
CA ASP A 316 -6.52 18.74 25.13
C ASP A 316 -7.40 19.80 25.83
N GLY A 317 -8.73 19.69 25.72
CA GLY A 317 -9.67 20.63 26.34
C GLY A 317 -9.52 20.72 27.87
N GLY A 318 -9.17 19.60 28.50
CA GLY A 318 -8.83 19.55 29.92
C GLY A 318 -7.56 20.35 30.24
N GLN A 319 -6.50 20.17 29.45
CA GLN A 319 -5.24 20.90 29.59
C GLN A 319 -5.45 22.41 29.39
N LEU A 320 -6.32 22.81 28.45
CA LEU A 320 -6.70 24.20 28.23
C LEU A 320 -7.41 24.82 29.42
N SER A 321 -8.41 24.12 29.96
CA SER A 321 -9.15 24.57 31.13
C SER A 321 -8.25 24.65 32.36
N SER A 322 -7.33 23.70 32.50
CA SER A 322 -6.34 23.68 33.58
C SER A 322 -5.35 24.83 33.49
N ASN A 323 -4.79 25.11 32.31
CA ASN A 323 -3.86 26.22 32.10
C ASN A 323 -4.54 27.58 32.33
N LEU A 324 -5.77 27.75 31.82
CA LEU A 324 -6.55 28.97 32.05
C LEU A 324 -6.89 29.15 33.53
N GLY A 325 -7.38 28.10 34.19
CA GLY A 325 -7.69 28.11 35.62
C GLY A 325 -6.46 28.36 36.49
N GLY A 326 -5.30 27.81 36.11
CA GLY A 326 -4.03 28.03 36.78
C GLY A 326 -3.58 29.50 36.69
N MET A 327 -3.65 30.10 35.50
CA MET A 327 -3.32 31.53 35.32
C MET A 327 -4.30 32.43 36.08
N MET A 328 -5.59 32.16 36.03
CA MET A 328 -6.60 32.93 36.78
C MET A 328 -6.42 32.79 38.30
N GLY A 329 -6.15 31.58 38.78
CA GLY A 329 -5.89 31.32 40.19
C GLY A 329 -4.61 32.02 40.69
N LEU A 330 -3.56 32.03 39.89
CA LEU A 330 -2.29 32.67 40.26
C LEU A 330 -2.36 34.20 40.28
N PHE A 331 -2.94 34.82 39.24
CA PHE A 331 -2.92 36.28 39.11
C PHE A 331 -4.08 36.99 39.80
N LEU A 332 -5.28 36.38 39.82
CA LEU A 332 -6.47 37.01 40.39
C LEU A 332 -6.84 36.42 41.77
N GLY A 333 -6.25 35.29 42.16
CA GLY A 333 -6.76 34.51 43.30
C GLY A 333 -8.17 33.97 43.06
N ALA A 334 -8.65 34.01 41.82
CA ALA A 334 -10.01 33.66 41.46
C ALA A 334 -10.12 32.15 41.24
N SER A 335 -11.16 31.55 41.81
CA SER A 335 -11.48 30.14 41.62
C SER A 335 -12.79 29.98 40.84
N VAL A 336 -13.11 28.74 40.47
CA VAL A 336 -14.42 28.40 39.90
C VAL A 336 -15.56 28.83 40.83
N LEU A 337 -15.37 28.78 42.15
CA LEU A 337 -16.35 29.26 43.13
C LEU A 337 -16.54 30.78 43.03
N SER A 338 -15.46 31.53 42.88
CA SER A 338 -15.51 32.99 42.69
C SER A 338 -16.28 33.37 41.41
N LEU A 339 -16.10 32.60 40.33
CA LEU A 339 -16.87 32.76 39.08
C LEU A 339 -18.37 32.48 39.27
N LEU A 340 -18.71 31.40 39.99
CA LEU A 340 -20.11 31.05 40.27
C LEU A 340 -20.80 32.14 41.11
N GLU A 341 -20.09 32.72 42.07
CA GLU A 341 -20.61 33.78 42.94
C GLU A 341 -20.92 35.07 42.15
N VAL A 342 -20.03 35.46 41.22
CA VAL A 342 -20.28 36.58 40.29
C VAL A 342 -21.45 36.28 39.36
N CYS A 343 -21.55 35.07 38.82
CA CYS A 343 -22.66 34.65 37.99
C CYS A 343 -24.00 34.69 38.75
N GLU A 344 -24.04 34.21 39.99
CA GLU A 344 -25.24 34.27 40.84
C GLU A 344 -25.68 35.71 41.08
N TYR A 345 -24.74 36.60 41.42
CA TYR A 345 -25.03 38.02 41.62
C TYR A 345 -25.60 38.67 40.35
N LEU A 346 -25.00 38.40 39.19
CA LEU A 346 -25.46 38.91 37.90
C LEU A 346 -26.85 38.38 37.52
N LEU A 347 -27.11 37.08 37.72
CA LEU A 347 -28.42 36.46 37.46
C LEU A 347 -29.51 37.05 38.36
N ARG A 348 -29.25 37.18 39.66
CA ARG A 348 -30.19 37.83 40.61
C ARG A 348 -30.49 39.26 40.20
N ARG A 349 -29.48 40.01 39.76
CA ARG A 349 -29.62 41.39 39.31
C ARG A 349 -30.42 41.50 38.00
N LEU A 350 -30.17 40.62 37.03
CA LEU A 350 -30.93 40.53 35.77
C LEU A 350 -32.39 40.16 36.01
N LEU A 351 -32.65 39.13 36.82
CA LEU A 351 -34.00 38.71 37.21
C LEU A 351 -34.72 39.81 38.01
N GLY A 352 -34.02 40.52 38.89
CA GLY A 352 -34.56 41.69 39.58
C GLY A 352 -34.91 42.85 38.65
N PHE A 353 -34.15 43.04 37.57
CA PHE A 353 -34.43 44.05 36.54
C PHE A 353 -35.64 43.66 35.67
N LEU A 354 -35.73 42.40 35.25
CA LEU A 354 -36.88 41.83 34.53
C LEU A 354 -38.16 41.80 35.40
N GLY A 355 -38.01 41.56 36.70
CA GLY A 355 -39.10 41.58 37.68
C GLY A 355 -39.63 42.98 37.99
N ARG A 356 -38.85 44.03 37.72
CA ARG A 356 -39.24 45.43 37.94
C ARG A 356 -40.37 45.91 37.00
N ASN A 357 -40.60 45.20 35.89
CA ASN A 357 -41.72 45.46 34.98
C ASN A 357 -43.04 44.75 35.35
N ARG A 358 -43.09 43.94 36.42
CA ARG A 358 -44.35 43.42 36.97
C ARG A 358 -44.70 44.17 38.25
N ARG A 359 -45.46 45.26 38.12
CA ARG A 359 -46.08 45.95 39.27
C ARG A 359 -46.91 44.93 40.09
N PRO A 360 -46.82 44.91 41.42
CA PRO A 360 -47.72 44.09 42.23
C PRO A 360 -49.16 44.56 42.05
N LYS A 361 -50.10 43.64 41.83
CA LYS A 361 -51.55 43.93 41.89
C LYS A 361 -51.87 44.49 43.28
N LYS A 362 -52.51 45.66 43.33
CA LYS A 362 -53.07 46.22 44.58
C LYS A 362 -53.98 45.16 45.21
N ILE A 363 -53.63 44.71 46.41
CA ILE A 363 -54.52 43.90 47.25
C ILE A 363 -55.52 44.87 47.86
N ASN A 364 -56.78 44.84 47.41
CA ASN A 364 -57.88 45.52 48.10
C ASN A 364 -58.23 44.71 49.35
N VAL A 365 -57.81 45.19 50.52
CA VAL A 365 -58.30 44.69 51.81
C VAL A 365 -59.73 45.22 52.00
N LYS A 366 -60.72 44.33 51.99
CA LYS A 366 -62.09 44.68 52.39
C LYS A 366 -62.12 44.94 53.91
N PRO A 367 -62.80 46.01 54.39
CA PRO A 367 -63.00 46.22 55.82
C PRO A 367 -63.80 45.07 56.44
N LYS A 368 -63.40 44.66 57.65
CA LYS A 368 -64.07 43.65 58.46
C LYS A 368 -65.28 44.31 59.14
N GLU A 369 -66.50 43.87 58.83
CA GLU A 369 -67.72 44.35 59.51
C GLU A 369 -67.68 43.98 61.01
N PRO A 370 -68.10 44.89 61.91
CA PRO A 370 -68.16 44.62 63.34
C PRO A 370 -69.30 43.65 63.69
N PRO A 371 -69.14 42.79 64.72
CA PRO A 371 -70.18 41.87 65.16
C PRO A 371 -71.37 42.61 65.78
N LYS A 372 -72.59 42.19 65.42
CA LYS A 372 -73.85 42.67 66.01
C LYS A 372 -74.00 42.15 67.45
N SER A 373 -74.34 43.04 68.38
CA SER A 373 -74.69 42.68 69.76
C SER A 373 -76.16 42.31 69.86
N ASP A 374 -76.45 41.11 70.35
CA ASP A 374 -77.78 40.70 70.79
C ASP A 374 -78.01 41.15 72.24
N THR A 375 -78.86 42.15 72.42
CA THR A 375 -79.55 42.46 73.68
C THR A 375 -80.86 43.16 73.31
N ASP A 376 -81.98 42.45 73.41
CA ASP A 376 -82.98 42.77 74.44
C ASP A 376 -84.22 41.85 74.32
N ILE A 377 -84.25 40.90 75.25
CA ILE A 377 -85.46 40.29 75.79
C ILE A 377 -86.02 41.31 76.78
N TYR A 378 -87.07 42.07 76.42
CA TYR A 378 -88.09 42.65 77.33
C TYR A 378 -89.22 43.34 76.52
N LYS A 379 -90.13 42.55 75.95
CA LYS A 379 -91.61 42.66 76.04
C LYS A 379 -92.31 41.79 75.01
#